data_AF-A0A521G452-F1
#
_entry.id   AF-A0A521G452-F1
#
_cell.length_a   1.000
_cell.length_b   1.000
_cell.length_c   1.000
_cell.angle_alpha   90.00
_cell.angle_beta   90.00
_cell.angle_gamma   90.00
#
_symmetry.space_group_name_H-M   'P 1'
#
loop_
_entity.id
_entity.type
_entity.pdbx_description
1 polymer ?
#
loop_
_entity_poly.entity_id
_entity_poly.type
_entity_poly.pdbx_seq_one_letter_code
_entity_poly.pdbx_strand_id
1 'polypeptide(L)'
;MKKIRKAVIPVAGLGTRFLPATKSIPKEMLTIVDRPTIQYIVEEVVASGIEEVILITSDGKSAIENHFDYNFELDTILKEKNKDELREELARTSSLIEIVSVRQKKPLGLGHAIWMARNVIGDEPFLVLLGDDLVRSEKPCCRQMLDLYEQVGESIVAIQRVPMEQTCQYGIVEGEALDIERTFKVSRMVEKPAPGTSDSDMAIIGRYLLMPEIFEILGTTTPGHGGEIQLTDALQALSRQRGMYAYEFTGRRYDAGDKLGYLKAIVDVAMSHPTLGEPFRQHLADICPSGCKTHQP
;
A
#
# COMPACT_ATOMS: atom_id res chain seq x y z
N MET A 1 8.11 7.35 -23.02
CA MET A 1 7.91 7.48 -21.55
C MET A 1 8.98 6.69 -20.82
N LYS A 2 9.48 7.16 -19.67
CA LYS A 2 10.45 6.38 -18.86
C LYS A 2 9.74 5.16 -18.27
N LYS A 3 10.36 3.99 -18.33
CA LYS A 3 9.83 2.74 -17.74
C LYS A 3 9.83 2.87 -16.21
N ILE A 4 8.74 2.48 -15.57
CA ILE A 4 8.64 2.43 -14.10
C ILE A 4 9.31 1.14 -13.63
N ARG A 5 10.39 1.24 -12.84
CA ARG A 5 11.18 0.09 -12.37
C ARG A 5 11.25 -0.03 -10.86
N LYS A 6 10.91 1.05 -10.15
CA LYS A 6 11.08 1.18 -8.69
C LYS A 6 9.76 1.47 -8.00
N ALA A 7 9.60 0.89 -6.81
CA ALA A 7 8.49 1.19 -5.91
C ALA A 7 9.01 1.57 -4.52
N VAL A 8 8.45 2.62 -3.92
CA VAL A 8 8.76 3.06 -2.56
C VAL A 8 7.66 2.59 -1.62
N ILE A 9 8.03 1.92 -0.53
CA ILE A 9 7.10 1.46 0.49
C ILE A 9 7.49 2.06 1.85
N PRO A 10 6.76 3.05 2.36
CA PRO A 10 6.98 3.59 3.69
C PRO A 10 6.54 2.61 4.79
N VAL A 11 7.49 2.17 5.62
CA VAL A 11 7.30 1.20 6.72
C VAL A 11 7.89 1.69 8.06
N ALA A 12 8.25 2.97 8.15
CA ALA A 12 8.85 3.63 9.31
C ALA A 12 7.83 4.02 10.41
N GLY A 13 6.54 3.76 10.21
CA GLY A 13 5.49 4.18 11.14
C GLY A 13 5.49 3.39 12.45
N LEU A 14 5.15 4.06 13.56
CA LEU A 14 5.14 3.45 14.91
C LEU A 14 4.00 2.43 15.14
N GLY A 15 2.96 2.42 14.31
CA GLY A 15 1.86 1.46 14.41
C GLY A 15 1.03 1.57 15.69
N THR A 16 0.89 2.77 16.25
CA THR A 16 0.24 3.01 17.56
C THR A 16 -1.21 2.52 17.64
N ARG A 17 -1.94 2.51 16.51
CA ARG A 17 -3.32 1.99 16.43
C ARG A 17 -3.44 0.51 16.79
N PHE A 18 -2.37 -0.26 16.62
CA PHE A 18 -2.34 -1.70 16.91
C PHE A 18 -1.69 -2.04 18.25
N LEU A 19 -1.40 -1.05 19.10
CA LEU A 19 -0.95 -1.36 20.45
C LEU A 19 -2.02 -2.18 21.21
N PRO A 20 -1.60 -3.21 21.98
CA PRO A 20 -0.22 -3.56 22.32
C PRO A 20 0.49 -4.50 21.33
N ALA A 21 -0.18 -5.00 20.28
CA ALA A 21 0.38 -5.99 19.35
C ALA A 21 1.66 -5.50 18.66
N THR A 22 1.71 -4.22 18.31
CA THR A 22 2.85 -3.59 17.62
C THR A 22 3.94 -3.06 18.54
N LYS A 23 3.89 -3.36 19.85
CA LYS A 23 4.89 -2.89 20.81
C LYS A 23 6.30 -3.40 20.47
N SER A 24 6.40 -4.61 19.96
CA SER A 24 7.67 -5.29 19.63
C SER A 24 7.72 -5.85 18.21
N ILE A 25 6.65 -5.68 17.43
CA ILE A 25 6.53 -6.19 16.07
C ILE A 25 6.07 -5.03 15.18
N PRO A 26 6.70 -4.80 14.02
CA PRO A 26 6.21 -3.81 13.05
C PRO A 26 4.76 -4.09 12.64
N LYS A 27 3.93 -3.06 12.46
CA LYS A 27 2.54 -3.25 11.99
C LYS A 27 2.48 -3.96 10.64
N GLU A 28 3.46 -3.72 9.79
CA GLU A 28 3.58 -4.29 8.45
C GLU A 28 3.88 -5.80 8.48
N MET A 29 4.36 -6.30 9.63
CA MET A 29 4.61 -7.72 9.92
C MET A 29 3.42 -8.43 10.57
N LEU A 30 2.30 -7.72 10.83
CA LEU A 30 1.06 -8.38 11.25
C LEU A 30 0.57 -9.28 10.12
N THR A 31 0.22 -10.52 10.48
CA THR A 31 -0.09 -11.58 9.52
C THR A 31 -1.57 -11.56 9.13
N ILE A 32 -1.80 -11.57 7.82
CA ILE A 32 -3.11 -11.84 7.26
C ILE A 32 -3.12 -13.33 6.90
N VAL A 33 -3.67 -14.12 7.83
CA VAL A 33 -3.62 -15.59 7.84
C VAL A 33 -2.20 -16.12 8.10
N ASP A 34 -1.41 -16.32 7.06
CA ASP A 34 -0.12 -17.00 7.07
C ASP A 34 1.04 -16.10 6.60
N ARG A 35 0.73 -14.93 6.03
CA ARG A 35 1.73 -14.01 5.46
C ARG A 35 1.63 -12.61 6.07
N PRO A 36 2.76 -11.92 6.31
CA PRO A 36 2.72 -10.54 6.77
C PRO A 36 2.15 -9.60 5.71
N THR A 37 1.50 -8.52 6.16
CA THR A 37 0.86 -7.53 5.28
C THR A 37 1.83 -6.97 4.22
N ILE A 38 3.09 -6.73 4.59
CA ILE A 38 4.12 -6.23 3.66
C ILE A 38 4.40 -7.18 2.49
N GLN A 39 4.31 -8.49 2.70
CA GLN A 39 4.56 -9.47 1.65
C GLN A 39 3.50 -9.36 0.55
N TYR A 40 2.23 -9.20 0.89
CA TYR A 40 1.17 -9.00 -0.11
C TYR A 40 1.42 -7.75 -0.97
N ILE A 41 1.95 -6.69 -0.37
CA ILE A 41 2.24 -5.43 -1.07
C ILE A 41 3.43 -5.63 -2.02
N VAL A 42 4.48 -6.32 -1.59
CA VAL A 42 5.63 -6.66 -2.44
C VAL A 42 5.22 -7.62 -3.56
N GLU A 43 4.38 -8.62 -3.30
CA GLU A 43 3.82 -9.52 -4.32
C GLU A 43 3.02 -8.74 -5.38
N GLU A 44 2.25 -7.71 -5.00
CA GLU A 44 1.57 -6.82 -5.96
C GLU A 44 2.56 -6.07 -6.86
N VAL A 45 3.66 -5.58 -6.28
CA VAL A 45 4.73 -4.87 -6.98
C VAL A 45 5.42 -5.78 -7.99
N VAL A 46 5.78 -7.00 -7.57
CA VAL A 46 6.38 -8.03 -8.43
C VAL A 46 5.44 -8.42 -9.57
N ALA A 47 4.16 -8.69 -9.26
CA ALA A 47 3.14 -9.05 -10.24
C ALA A 47 2.86 -7.92 -11.24
N SER A 48 3.23 -6.67 -10.92
CA SER A 48 3.12 -5.52 -11.81
C SER A 48 4.33 -5.32 -12.72
N GLY A 49 5.40 -6.12 -12.55
CA GLY A 49 6.63 -6.07 -13.36
C GLY A 49 7.66 -5.05 -12.89
N ILE A 50 7.60 -4.65 -11.62
CA ILE A 50 8.59 -3.77 -10.97
C ILE A 50 9.79 -4.61 -10.53
N GLU A 51 10.97 -4.00 -10.57
CA GLU A 51 12.24 -4.70 -10.45
C GLU A 51 12.93 -4.47 -9.10
N GLU A 52 12.63 -3.35 -8.43
CA GLU A 52 13.26 -2.96 -7.17
C GLU A 52 12.25 -2.29 -6.23
N VAL A 53 12.31 -2.65 -4.94
CA VAL A 53 11.51 -2.06 -3.86
C VAL A 53 12.41 -1.31 -2.89
N ILE A 54 12.05 -0.07 -2.60
CA ILE A 54 12.74 0.81 -1.68
C ILE A 54 11.91 0.92 -0.41
N LEU A 55 12.37 0.28 0.66
CA LEU A 55 11.74 0.35 1.98
C LEU A 55 12.21 1.60 2.72
N ILE A 56 11.27 2.49 3.05
CA ILE A 56 11.55 3.60 3.97
C ILE A 56 11.30 3.11 5.39
N THR A 57 12.36 2.76 6.09
CA THR A 57 12.34 2.07 7.38
C THR A 57 12.84 2.96 8.52
N SER A 58 12.64 2.55 9.77
CA SER A 58 13.10 3.26 10.98
C SER A 58 13.87 2.32 11.90
N ASP A 59 14.36 2.82 13.02
CA ASP A 59 14.86 1.94 14.08
C ASP A 59 13.76 0.96 14.56
N GLY A 60 14.16 -0.25 14.97
CA GLY A 60 13.24 -1.30 15.43
C GLY A 60 12.44 -2.05 14.36
N LYS A 61 12.76 -1.84 13.07
CA LYS A 61 12.02 -2.41 11.92
C LYS A 61 12.80 -3.47 11.12
N SER A 62 13.90 -4.00 11.66
CA SER A 62 14.75 -4.99 10.97
C SER A 62 14.00 -6.28 10.60
N ALA A 63 12.92 -6.63 11.31
CA ALA A 63 12.10 -7.79 10.96
C ALA A 63 11.50 -7.72 9.55
N ILE A 64 11.28 -6.51 9.01
CA ILE A 64 10.79 -6.34 7.64
C ILE A 64 11.89 -6.69 6.63
N GLU A 65 13.11 -6.17 6.85
CA GLU A 65 14.27 -6.46 6.01
C GLU A 65 14.59 -7.96 6.04
N ASN A 66 14.64 -8.56 7.24
CA ASN A 66 14.93 -9.97 7.44
C ASN A 66 13.88 -10.91 6.81
N HIS A 67 12.63 -10.46 6.63
CA HIS A 67 11.57 -11.26 6.01
C HIS A 67 11.84 -11.55 4.53
N PHE A 68 12.45 -10.58 3.84
CA PHE A 68 12.83 -10.70 2.43
C PHE A 68 14.29 -11.12 2.23
N ASP A 69 15.02 -11.39 3.30
CA ASP A 69 16.41 -11.85 3.24
C ASP A 69 16.51 -13.36 3.48
N TYR A 70 17.63 -13.93 3.06
CA TYR A 70 17.90 -15.35 3.27
C TYR A 70 18.27 -15.65 4.74
N ASN A 71 17.48 -16.50 5.39
CA ASN A 71 17.75 -16.95 6.75
C ASN A 71 18.49 -18.30 6.77
N PHE A 72 19.83 -18.23 6.86
CA PHE A 72 20.70 -19.40 6.87
C PHE A 72 20.40 -20.40 7.99
N GLU A 73 20.12 -19.91 9.21
CA GLU A 73 19.86 -20.77 10.36
C GLU A 73 18.54 -21.54 10.18
N LEU A 74 17.48 -20.84 9.75
CA LEU A 74 16.18 -21.45 9.52
C LEU A 74 16.22 -22.46 8.35
N ASP A 75 16.90 -22.13 7.25
CA ASP A 75 17.07 -23.06 6.13
C ASP A 75 17.80 -24.33 6.57
N THR A 76 18.87 -24.20 7.37
CA THR A 76 19.65 -25.32 7.89
C THR A 76 18.78 -26.24 8.76
N ILE A 77 18.01 -25.68 9.70
CA ILE A 77 17.12 -26.44 10.58
C ILE A 77 16.03 -27.18 9.77
N LEU A 78 15.45 -26.53 8.77
CA LEU A 78 14.43 -27.15 7.94
C LEU A 78 15.00 -28.26 7.05
N LYS A 79 16.24 -28.09 6.57
CA LYS A 79 16.96 -29.10 5.80
C LYS A 79 17.21 -30.35 6.64
N GLU A 80 17.70 -30.19 7.87
CA GLU A 80 17.92 -31.30 8.80
C GLU A 80 16.61 -32.04 9.13
N LYS A 81 15.48 -31.32 9.16
CA LYS A 81 14.15 -31.89 9.39
C LYS A 81 13.44 -32.40 8.13
N ASN A 82 14.10 -32.38 6.97
CA ASN A 82 13.54 -32.76 5.65
C ASN A 82 12.21 -32.06 5.35
N LYS A 83 12.12 -30.75 5.62
CA LYS A 83 10.93 -29.92 5.37
C LYS A 83 11.06 -29.13 4.07
N ASP A 84 11.21 -29.84 2.95
CA ASP A 84 11.56 -29.22 1.66
C ASP A 84 10.52 -28.21 1.15
N GLU A 85 9.22 -28.48 1.32
CA GLU A 85 8.15 -27.55 0.93
C GLU A 85 8.28 -26.18 1.64
N LEU A 86 8.59 -26.18 2.94
CA LEU A 86 8.79 -24.95 3.73
C LEU A 86 10.08 -24.23 3.32
N ARG A 87 11.11 -24.96 2.92
CA ARG A 87 12.36 -24.35 2.42
C ARG A 87 12.16 -23.67 1.08
N GLU A 88 11.40 -24.30 0.19
CA GLU A 88 11.04 -23.67 -1.09
C GLU A 88 10.22 -22.41 -0.86
N GLU A 89 9.32 -22.38 0.12
CA GLU A 89 8.56 -21.19 0.48
C GLU A 89 9.44 -20.04 1.00
N LEU A 90 10.39 -20.34 1.88
CA LEU A 90 11.38 -19.36 2.34
C LEU A 90 12.23 -18.84 1.19
N ALA A 91 12.74 -19.74 0.33
CA ALA A 91 13.53 -19.37 -0.83
C ALA A 91 12.75 -18.44 -1.77
N ARG A 92 11.49 -18.78 -2.08
CA ARG A 92 10.59 -17.94 -2.89
C ARG A 92 10.47 -16.54 -2.32
N THR A 93 10.31 -16.41 -1.01
CA THR A 93 10.16 -15.11 -0.33
C THR A 93 11.44 -14.27 -0.43
N SER A 94 12.60 -14.89 -0.19
CA SER A 94 13.90 -14.22 -0.26
C SER A 94 14.32 -13.83 -1.69
N SER A 95 13.76 -14.47 -2.71
CA SER A 95 14.05 -14.18 -4.12
C SER A 95 12.94 -13.39 -4.82
N LEU A 96 11.98 -12.83 -4.07
CA LEU A 96 10.82 -12.14 -4.65
C LEU A 96 11.23 -10.94 -5.51
N ILE A 97 12.09 -10.08 -4.97
CA ILE A 97 12.50 -8.82 -5.59
C ILE A 97 13.74 -8.26 -4.89
N GLU A 98 14.48 -7.38 -5.56
CA GLU A 98 15.57 -6.63 -4.94
C GLU A 98 15.01 -5.59 -3.96
N ILE A 99 15.56 -5.60 -2.73
CA ILE A 99 15.16 -4.70 -1.64
C ILE A 99 16.28 -3.72 -1.32
N VAL A 100 15.96 -2.42 -1.33
CA VAL A 100 16.85 -1.35 -0.86
C VAL A 100 16.23 -0.67 0.36
N SER A 101 16.97 -0.56 1.45
CA SER A 101 16.49 0.06 2.68
C SER A 101 17.05 1.47 2.88
N VAL A 102 16.16 2.43 3.12
CA VAL A 102 16.49 3.82 3.43
C VAL A 102 15.91 4.22 4.78
N ARG A 103 16.72 4.82 5.64
CA ARG A 103 16.32 5.15 7.02
C ARG A 103 15.63 6.52 7.12
N GLN A 104 14.38 6.53 7.55
CA GLN A 104 13.70 7.72 8.09
C GLN A 104 14.07 7.91 9.57
N LYS A 105 15.00 8.83 9.83
CA LYS A 105 15.51 9.08 11.20
C LYS A 105 14.50 9.75 12.14
N LYS A 106 13.56 10.52 11.59
CA LYS A 106 12.50 11.21 12.35
C LYS A 106 11.16 11.02 11.63
N PRO A 107 10.07 10.68 12.35
CA PRO A 107 8.76 10.45 11.76
C PRO A 107 8.06 11.80 11.47
N LEU A 108 8.53 12.52 10.46
CA LEU A 108 7.99 13.84 10.07
C LEU A 108 6.82 13.76 9.06
N GLY A 109 6.15 12.61 8.97
CA GLY A 109 5.05 12.38 8.03
C GLY A 109 5.42 11.56 6.78
N LEU A 110 4.38 11.23 6.02
CA LEU A 110 4.46 10.41 4.79
C LEU A 110 5.25 11.12 3.68
N GLY A 111 5.04 12.42 3.49
CA GLY A 111 5.76 13.20 2.47
C GLY A 111 7.26 13.19 2.75
N HIS A 112 7.67 13.35 4.01
CA HIS A 112 9.07 13.21 4.40
C HIS A 112 9.60 11.80 4.15
N ALA A 113 8.82 10.75 4.46
CA ALA A 113 9.22 9.36 4.21
C ALA A 113 9.55 9.14 2.72
N ILE A 114 8.68 9.60 1.82
CA ILE A 114 8.89 9.49 0.37
C ILE A 114 10.12 10.31 -0.05
N TRP A 115 10.28 11.53 0.47
CA TRP A 115 11.44 12.38 0.18
C TRP A 115 12.77 11.75 0.55
N MET A 116 12.81 10.84 1.55
CA MET A 116 14.03 10.10 1.88
C MET A 116 14.52 9.20 0.74
N ALA A 117 13.62 8.72 -0.14
CA ALA A 117 13.96 7.84 -1.26
C ALA A 117 14.62 8.58 -2.44
N ARG A 118 14.62 9.91 -2.47
CA ARG A 118 15.01 10.72 -3.64
C ARG A 118 16.36 10.37 -4.26
N ASN A 119 17.36 10.02 -3.43
CA ASN A 119 18.71 9.69 -3.91
C ASN A 119 18.79 8.29 -4.53
N VAL A 120 17.92 7.38 -4.09
CA VAL A 120 17.84 6.00 -4.59
C VAL A 120 17.00 5.95 -5.86
N ILE A 121 15.89 6.70 -5.90
CA ILE A 121 15.05 6.83 -7.09
C ILE A 121 15.80 7.59 -8.19
N GLY A 122 16.33 8.77 -7.89
CA GLY A 122 16.93 9.66 -8.89
C GLY A 122 15.88 10.36 -9.75
N ASP A 123 16.20 10.58 -11.02
CA ASP A 123 15.30 11.22 -12.00
C ASP A 123 14.53 10.16 -12.81
N GLU A 124 13.69 9.37 -12.14
CA GLU A 124 12.78 8.46 -12.82
C GLU A 124 11.43 8.37 -12.11
N PRO A 125 10.34 8.10 -12.85
CA PRO A 125 9.03 7.92 -12.25
C PRO A 125 8.95 6.58 -11.50
N PHE A 126 8.19 6.58 -10.41
CA PHE A 126 8.20 5.48 -9.45
C PHE A 126 6.82 5.28 -8.83
N LEU A 127 6.57 4.07 -8.33
CA LEU A 127 5.37 3.77 -7.55
C LEU A 127 5.59 4.11 -6.08
N VAL A 128 4.52 4.46 -5.38
CA VAL A 128 4.47 4.49 -3.92
C VAL A 128 3.32 3.62 -3.45
N LEU A 129 3.59 2.73 -2.50
CA LEU A 129 2.59 1.87 -1.88
C LEU A 129 2.64 2.06 -0.37
N LEU A 130 1.49 2.23 0.28
CA LEU A 130 1.44 2.29 1.75
C LEU A 130 1.45 0.89 2.34
N GLY A 131 2.35 0.66 3.30
CA GLY A 131 2.65 -0.65 3.92
C GLY A 131 1.50 -1.31 4.70
N ASP A 132 0.38 -0.60 4.87
CA ASP A 132 -0.81 -1.02 5.60
C ASP A 132 -2.09 -0.99 4.74
N ASP A 133 -1.96 -0.77 3.43
CA ASP A 133 -3.11 -0.72 2.53
C ASP A 133 -3.12 -1.94 1.59
N LEU A 134 -3.91 -2.94 1.94
CA LEU A 134 -4.01 -4.19 1.19
C LEU A 134 -5.03 -4.03 0.06
N VAL A 135 -4.62 -4.30 -1.18
CA VAL A 135 -5.52 -4.33 -2.33
C VAL A 135 -5.54 -5.74 -2.91
N ARG A 136 -6.74 -6.29 -3.09
CA ARG A 136 -6.96 -7.58 -3.75
C ARG A 136 -7.74 -7.37 -5.03
N SER A 137 -7.16 -7.80 -6.13
CA SER A 137 -7.75 -7.69 -7.46
C SER A 137 -7.18 -8.79 -8.36
N GLU A 138 -7.92 -9.18 -9.39
CA GLU A 138 -7.44 -10.15 -10.38
C GLU A 138 -6.23 -9.60 -11.14
N LYS A 139 -6.34 -8.37 -11.63
CA LYS A 139 -5.23 -7.58 -12.15
C LYS A 139 -4.68 -6.69 -11.05
N PRO A 140 -3.39 -6.75 -10.68
CA PRO A 140 -2.80 -5.90 -9.63
C PRO A 140 -3.12 -4.42 -9.81
N CYS A 141 -3.43 -3.69 -8.73
CA CYS A 141 -3.77 -2.27 -8.82
C CYS A 141 -2.61 -1.46 -9.41
N CYS A 142 -1.38 -1.72 -8.98
CA CYS A 142 -0.19 -1.14 -9.60
C CYS A 142 -0.13 -1.39 -11.12
N ARG A 143 -0.41 -2.62 -11.60
CA ARG A 143 -0.45 -2.91 -13.04
C ARG A 143 -1.51 -2.08 -13.77
N GLN A 144 -2.71 -1.94 -13.19
CA GLN A 144 -3.77 -1.11 -13.78
C GLN A 144 -3.31 0.36 -13.93
N MET A 145 -2.62 0.91 -12.92
CA MET A 145 -2.07 2.27 -12.98
C MET A 145 -0.94 2.40 -14.01
N LEU A 146 -0.09 1.39 -14.16
CA LEU A 146 0.97 1.38 -15.17
C LEU A 146 0.40 1.40 -16.58
N ASP A 147 -0.68 0.66 -16.84
CA ASP A 147 -1.33 0.67 -18.15
C ASP A 147 -2.01 2.02 -18.47
N LEU A 148 -2.53 2.73 -17.45
CA LEU A 148 -2.98 4.11 -17.62
C LEU A 148 -1.80 5.05 -17.86
N TYR A 149 -0.69 4.88 -17.14
CA TYR A 149 0.52 5.68 -17.32
C TYR A 149 0.99 5.62 -18.77
N GLU A 150 1.07 4.43 -19.38
CA GLU A 150 1.42 4.26 -20.80
C GLU A 150 0.60 5.15 -21.78
N GLN A 151 -0.59 5.58 -21.39
CA GLN A 151 -1.44 6.49 -22.18
C GLN A 151 -1.24 7.96 -21.82
N VAL A 152 -1.13 8.29 -20.51
CA VAL A 152 -1.23 9.69 -20.05
C VAL A 152 0.10 10.39 -19.79
N GLY A 153 1.21 9.68 -19.62
CA GLY A 153 2.52 10.36 -19.44
C GLY A 153 2.85 10.88 -18.05
N GLU A 154 1.93 10.80 -17.09
CA GLU A 154 1.90 11.69 -15.92
C GLU A 154 1.61 10.97 -14.60
N SER A 155 1.65 11.72 -13.49
CA SER A 155 1.37 11.17 -12.15
C SER A 155 -0.07 10.68 -12.02
N ILE A 156 -0.25 9.56 -11.32
CA ILE A 156 -1.55 8.91 -11.12
C ILE A 156 -1.73 8.58 -9.64
N VAL A 157 -2.91 8.89 -9.11
CA VAL A 157 -3.35 8.43 -7.79
C VAL A 157 -4.46 7.39 -7.96
N ALA A 158 -4.38 6.26 -7.27
CA ALA A 158 -5.50 5.33 -7.25
C ALA A 158 -6.56 5.83 -6.27
N ILE A 159 -7.83 5.70 -6.64
CA ILE A 159 -8.97 6.10 -5.83
C ILE A 159 -9.98 4.96 -5.68
N GLN A 160 -10.81 5.06 -4.65
CA GLN A 160 -12.07 4.36 -4.53
C GLN A 160 -13.16 5.33 -4.08
N ARG A 161 -14.41 5.02 -4.39
CA ARG A 161 -15.54 5.76 -3.86
C ARG A 161 -15.82 5.32 -2.42
N VAL A 162 -16.03 6.27 -1.52
CA VAL A 162 -16.39 6.03 -0.11
C VAL A 162 -17.66 6.78 0.27
N PRO A 163 -18.44 6.33 1.27
CA PRO A 163 -19.55 7.11 1.79
C PRO A 163 -19.11 8.53 2.19
N MET A 164 -19.91 9.54 1.92
CA MET A 164 -19.56 10.96 2.16
C MET A 164 -19.15 11.23 3.63
N GLU A 165 -19.74 10.52 4.58
CA GLU A 165 -19.41 10.58 6.01
C GLU A 165 -18.00 10.07 6.37
N GLN A 166 -17.36 9.29 5.49
CA GLN A 166 -16.02 8.75 5.68
C GLN A 166 -14.94 9.59 4.99
N THR A 167 -15.31 10.60 4.20
CA THR A 167 -14.38 11.42 3.41
C THR A 167 -13.32 12.12 4.27
N CYS A 168 -13.68 12.54 5.48
CA CYS A 168 -12.76 13.20 6.43
C CYS A 168 -11.62 12.29 6.94
N GLN A 169 -11.63 11.00 6.60
CA GLN A 169 -10.59 10.04 7.00
C GLN A 169 -9.48 9.92 5.96
N TYR A 170 -9.70 10.42 4.73
CA TYR A 170 -8.84 10.21 3.57
C TYR A 170 -8.45 11.51 2.88
N GLY A 171 -7.44 11.44 2.01
CA GLY A 171 -7.25 12.45 0.98
C GLY A 171 -8.34 12.32 -0.08
N ILE A 172 -9.03 13.42 -0.40
CA ILE A 172 -10.12 13.44 -1.39
C ILE A 172 -9.64 14.13 -2.66
N VAL A 173 -9.98 13.53 -3.80
CA VAL A 173 -9.75 14.07 -5.14
C VAL A 173 -11.04 14.71 -5.65
N GLU A 174 -10.93 15.89 -6.23
CA GLU A 174 -11.94 16.50 -7.10
C GLU A 174 -11.37 16.52 -8.53
N GLY A 175 -12.21 16.19 -9.51
CA GLY A 175 -11.76 16.08 -10.89
C GLY A 175 -12.90 15.77 -11.86
N GLU A 176 -12.59 15.88 -13.14
CA GLU A 176 -13.53 15.64 -14.24
C GLU A 176 -13.22 14.31 -14.93
N ALA A 177 -14.25 13.54 -15.27
CA ALA A 177 -14.09 12.29 -15.99
C ALA A 177 -13.51 12.54 -17.39
N LEU A 178 -12.64 11.64 -17.84
CA LEU A 178 -12.09 11.65 -19.19
C LEU A 178 -12.75 10.57 -20.05
N ASP A 179 -12.51 10.65 -21.37
CA ASP A 179 -12.85 9.57 -22.33
C ASP A 179 -11.84 8.41 -22.25
N ILE A 180 -11.46 8.06 -21.01
CA ILE A 180 -10.63 6.91 -20.66
C ILE A 180 -11.33 6.28 -19.45
N GLU A 181 -11.64 4.99 -19.56
CA GLU A 181 -12.42 4.28 -18.55
C GLU A 181 -11.84 4.48 -17.14
N ARG A 182 -12.72 4.85 -16.20
CA ARG A 182 -12.42 5.00 -14.76
C ARG A 182 -11.29 5.99 -14.45
N THR A 183 -11.04 6.92 -15.37
CA THR A 183 -10.00 7.94 -15.26
C THR A 183 -10.60 9.33 -15.10
N PHE A 184 -10.03 10.10 -14.18
CA PHE A 184 -10.42 11.48 -13.90
C PHE A 184 -9.20 12.38 -13.97
N LYS A 185 -9.34 13.56 -14.59
CA LYS A 185 -8.32 14.61 -14.52
C LYS A 185 -8.48 15.37 -13.22
N VAL A 186 -7.44 15.37 -12.39
CA VAL A 186 -7.48 15.97 -11.05
C VAL A 186 -7.44 17.49 -11.16
N SER A 187 -8.41 18.15 -10.54
CA SER A 187 -8.46 19.61 -10.39
C SER A 187 -7.99 20.04 -9.00
N ARG A 188 -8.35 19.26 -7.97
CA ARG A 188 -8.01 19.55 -6.57
C ARG A 188 -7.84 18.27 -5.75
N MET A 189 -6.94 18.32 -4.78
CA MET A 189 -6.72 17.30 -3.77
C MET A 189 -6.65 17.94 -2.40
N VAL A 190 -7.28 17.32 -1.40
CA VAL A 190 -7.29 17.83 -0.04
C VAL A 190 -7.16 16.70 0.97
N GLU A 191 -6.25 16.84 1.94
CA GLU A 191 -6.06 15.86 3.00
C GLU A 191 -7.15 16.04 4.06
N LYS A 192 -7.94 14.99 4.32
CA LYS A 192 -8.94 14.93 5.40
C LYS A 192 -9.83 16.17 5.44
N PRO A 193 -10.62 16.42 4.38
CA PRO A 193 -11.48 17.59 4.31
C PRO A 193 -12.45 17.61 5.50
N ALA A 194 -12.74 18.81 6.00
CA ALA A 194 -13.81 18.97 6.96
C ALA A 194 -15.16 18.59 6.30
N PRO A 195 -16.11 17.99 7.04
CA PRO A 195 -17.42 17.65 6.50
C PRO A 195 -18.08 18.85 5.79
N GLY A 196 -18.55 18.66 4.56
CA GLY A 196 -19.17 19.70 3.75
C GLY A 196 -18.22 20.67 3.01
N THR A 197 -16.90 20.43 3.04
CA THR A 197 -15.91 21.26 2.30
C THR A 197 -15.46 20.67 0.96
N SER A 198 -15.91 19.45 0.65
CA SER A 198 -15.75 18.77 -0.63
C SER A 198 -17.03 18.00 -0.94
N ASP A 199 -17.46 18.07 -2.20
CA ASP A 199 -18.63 17.33 -2.71
C ASP A 199 -18.22 16.00 -3.38
N SER A 200 -16.94 15.64 -3.32
CA SER A 200 -16.41 14.41 -3.90
C SER A 200 -16.31 13.28 -2.89
N ASP A 201 -16.64 12.08 -3.37
CA ASP A 201 -16.53 10.80 -2.68
C ASP A 201 -15.28 10.01 -3.09
N MET A 202 -14.44 10.58 -3.96
CA MET A 202 -13.24 9.93 -4.52
C MET A 202 -12.08 9.99 -3.53
N ALA A 203 -11.96 8.96 -2.70
CA ALA A 203 -10.89 8.83 -1.72
C ALA A 203 -9.62 8.22 -2.33
N ILE A 204 -8.49 8.89 -2.12
CA ILE A 204 -7.16 8.38 -2.45
C ILE A 204 -6.87 7.15 -1.59
N ILE A 205 -6.42 6.09 -2.26
CA ILE A 205 -5.90 4.89 -1.60
C ILE A 205 -4.37 4.90 -1.63
N GLY A 206 -3.75 4.03 -0.85
CA GLY A 206 -2.30 3.96 -0.71
C GLY A 206 -1.54 3.40 -1.91
N ARG A 207 -1.87 3.82 -3.14
CA ARG A 207 -1.18 3.49 -4.39
C ARG A 207 -1.03 4.76 -5.23
N TYR A 208 0.20 5.12 -5.53
CA TYR A 208 0.56 6.32 -6.28
C TYR A 208 1.58 5.95 -7.35
N LEU A 209 1.52 6.63 -8.49
CA LEU A 209 2.56 6.68 -9.50
C LEU A 209 3.00 8.13 -9.61
N LEU A 210 4.25 8.43 -9.28
CA LEU A 210 4.73 9.79 -9.12
C LEU A 210 5.86 10.10 -10.10
N MET A 211 5.80 11.30 -10.66
CA MET A 211 6.93 11.88 -11.40
C MET A 211 7.99 12.43 -10.42
N PRO A 212 9.29 12.39 -10.77
CA PRO A 212 10.39 12.72 -9.85
C PRO A 212 10.37 14.17 -9.34
N GLU A 213 9.70 15.10 -10.04
CA GLU A 213 9.52 16.50 -9.62
C GLU A 213 8.84 16.62 -8.26
N ILE A 214 8.11 15.59 -7.81
CA ILE A 214 7.55 15.55 -6.46
C ILE A 214 8.63 15.73 -5.38
N PHE A 215 9.88 15.32 -5.62
CA PHE A 215 10.96 15.46 -4.65
C PHE A 215 11.38 16.91 -4.41
N GLU A 216 11.36 17.76 -5.44
CA GLU A 216 11.65 19.19 -5.29
C GLU A 216 10.57 19.87 -4.45
N ILE A 217 9.31 19.54 -4.71
CA ILE A 217 8.16 20.03 -3.96
C ILE A 217 8.23 19.56 -2.51
N LEU A 218 8.44 18.26 -2.28
CA LEU A 218 8.59 17.70 -0.92
C LEU A 218 9.77 18.31 -0.15
N GLY A 219 10.84 18.72 -0.85
CA GLY A 219 11.98 19.42 -0.24
C GLY A 219 11.65 20.81 0.31
N THR A 220 10.56 21.43 -0.15
CA THR A 220 10.12 22.77 0.28
C THR A 220 8.75 22.76 0.99
N THR A 221 8.09 21.60 1.05
CA THR A 221 6.77 21.46 1.67
C THR A 221 6.86 21.64 3.18
N THR A 222 6.11 22.61 3.71
CA THR A 222 5.99 22.83 5.15
C THR A 222 5.02 21.85 5.80
N PRO A 223 5.14 21.55 7.10
CA PRO A 223 4.19 20.69 7.79
C PRO A 223 2.75 21.21 7.68
N GLY A 224 1.83 20.30 7.34
CA GLY A 224 0.40 20.57 7.17
C GLY A 224 -0.43 19.96 8.30
N HIS A 225 -1.42 19.15 7.93
CA HIS A 225 -2.29 18.48 8.90
C HIS A 225 -1.48 17.66 9.91
N GLY A 226 -1.79 17.80 11.20
CA GLY A 226 -1.13 17.08 12.29
C GLY A 226 0.32 17.49 12.57
N GLY A 227 0.82 18.57 11.95
CA GLY A 227 2.23 18.98 12.09
C GLY A 227 3.21 18.07 11.34
N GLU A 228 2.70 17.29 10.37
CA GLU A 228 3.46 16.37 9.53
C GLU A 228 3.55 16.90 8.09
N ILE A 229 4.62 16.54 7.37
CA ILE A 229 4.76 16.79 5.94
C ILE A 229 3.86 15.79 5.20
N GLN A 230 2.73 16.28 4.69
CA GLN A 230 1.74 15.46 4.00
C GLN A 230 2.09 15.28 2.52
N LEU A 231 1.88 14.07 2.01
CA LEU A 231 2.04 13.82 0.57
C LEU A 231 0.97 14.56 -0.24
N THR A 232 -0.27 14.59 0.25
CA THR A 232 -1.42 15.22 -0.44
C THR A 232 -1.19 16.70 -0.74
N ASP A 233 -0.56 17.44 0.19
CA ASP A 233 -0.19 18.85 -0.02
C ASP A 233 0.82 19.00 -1.18
N ALA A 234 1.81 18.11 -1.24
CA ALA A 234 2.80 18.08 -2.32
C ALA A 234 2.19 17.64 -3.66
N LEU A 235 1.24 16.70 -3.66
CA LEU A 235 0.51 16.29 -4.86
C LEU A 235 -0.34 17.43 -5.41
N GLN A 236 -1.00 18.21 -4.54
CA GLN A 236 -1.77 19.39 -4.95
C GLN A 236 -0.86 20.49 -5.54
N ALA A 237 0.36 20.64 -5.03
CA ALA A 237 1.34 21.55 -5.63
C ALA A 237 1.83 21.01 -6.99
N LEU A 238 2.07 19.70 -7.10
CA LEU A 238 2.51 19.05 -8.34
C LEU A 238 1.45 19.16 -9.44
N SER A 239 0.17 18.99 -9.10
CA SER A 239 -0.93 19.07 -10.06
C SER A 239 -1.12 20.46 -10.68
N ARG A 240 -0.51 21.51 -10.11
CA ARG A 240 -0.48 22.86 -10.69
C ARG A 240 0.66 23.04 -11.69
N GLN A 241 1.69 22.20 -11.62
CA GLN A 241 2.87 22.25 -12.50
C GLN A 241 2.77 21.23 -13.64
N ARG A 242 2.19 20.06 -13.38
CA ARG A 242 2.08 18.93 -14.31
C ARG A 242 0.67 18.35 -14.31
N GLY A 243 0.37 17.53 -15.32
CA GLY A 243 -0.85 16.73 -15.33
C GLY A 243 -0.90 15.76 -14.14
N MET A 244 -2.09 15.57 -13.58
CA MET A 244 -2.34 14.60 -12.52
C MET A 244 -3.67 13.93 -12.81
N TYR A 245 -3.69 12.60 -12.70
CA TYR A 245 -4.87 11.79 -12.97
C TYR A 245 -5.23 10.95 -11.75
N ALA A 246 -6.53 10.74 -11.56
CA ALA A 246 -7.04 9.79 -10.59
C ALA A 246 -7.62 8.59 -11.34
N TYR A 247 -7.31 7.39 -10.86
CA TYR A 247 -7.77 6.15 -11.44
C TYR A 247 -8.58 5.37 -10.42
N GLU A 248 -9.86 5.16 -10.71
CA GLU A 248 -10.69 4.28 -9.92
C GLU A 248 -10.26 2.84 -10.21
N PHE A 249 -9.59 2.16 -9.28
CA PHE A 249 -9.04 0.81 -9.53
C PHE A 249 -10.12 -0.27 -9.36
N THR A 250 -9.97 -1.39 -10.06
CA THR A 250 -10.87 -2.54 -9.94
C THR A 250 -10.28 -3.47 -8.89
N GLY A 251 -11.01 -3.70 -7.80
CA GLY A 251 -10.57 -4.58 -6.73
C GLY A 251 -11.26 -4.27 -5.41
N ARG A 252 -10.80 -4.94 -4.35
CA ARG A 252 -11.22 -4.68 -2.97
C ARG A 252 -10.02 -4.22 -2.16
N ARG A 253 -10.18 -3.08 -1.49
CA ARG A 253 -9.22 -2.55 -0.54
C ARG A 253 -9.57 -2.96 0.89
N TYR A 254 -8.56 -3.21 1.70
CA TYR A 254 -8.65 -3.37 3.13
C TYR A 254 -7.61 -2.47 3.81
N ASP A 255 -8.08 -1.56 4.66
CA ASP A 255 -7.21 -0.76 5.52
C ASP A 255 -6.70 -1.63 6.69
N ALA A 256 -5.53 -2.24 6.51
CA ALA A 256 -4.86 -2.99 7.56
C ALA A 256 -4.17 -2.06 8.59
N GLY A 257 -4.30 -0.74 8.44
CA GLY A 257 -3.95 0.28 9.42
C GLY A 257 -5.03 0.52 10.47
N ASP A 258 -6.25 0.00 10.27
CA ASP A 258 -7.34 -0.04 11.25
C ASP A 258 -7.63 -1.48 11.71
N LYS A 259 -8.07 -1.64 12.96
CA LYS A 259 -8.34 -2.96 13.56
C LYS A 259 -9.48 -3.69 12.85
N LEU A 260 -10.55 -2.98 12.47
CA LEU A 260 -11.69 -3.60 11.80
C LEU A 260 -11.34 -3.94 10.36
N GLY A 261 -10.62 -3.06 9.66
CA GLY A 261 -10.12 -3.33 8.31
C GLY A 261 -9.18 -4.54 8.27
N TYR A 262 -8.26 -4.66 9.24
CA TYR A 262 -7.40 -5.83 9.42
C TYR A 262 -8.18 -7.14 9.63
N LEU A 263 -9.21 -7.14 10.49
CA LEU A 263 -10.04 -8.34 10.71
C LEU A 263 -10.82 -8.73 9.45
N LYS A 264 -11.38 -7.76 8.72
CA LYS A 264 -12.04 -8.00 7.43
C LYS A 264 -11.08 -8.64 6.42
N ALA A 265 -9.84 -8.15 6.37
CA ALA A 265 -8.80 -8.72 5.51
C ALA A 265 -8.51 -10.18 5.87
N ILE A 266 -8.32 -10.48 7.16
CA ILE A 266 -8.10 -11.86 7.64
C ILE A 266 -9.24 -12.78 7.20
N VAL A 267 -10.50 -12.37 7.44
CA VAL A 267 -11.66 -13.19 7.09
C VAL A 267 -11.69 -13.45 5.58
N ASP A 268 -11.60 -12.42 4.76
CA ASP A 268 -11.70 -12.58 3.31
C ASP A 268 -10.52 -13.38 2.71
N VAL A 269 -9.31 -13.23 3.25
CA VAL A 269 -8.15 -14.03 2.83
C VAL A 269 -8.29 -15.48 3.28
N ALA A 270 -8.65 -15.72 4.55
CA ALA A 270 -8.83 -17.06 5.10
C ALA A 270 -9.87 -17.84 4.31
N MET A 271 -11.00 -17.22 3.98
CA MET A 271 -12.07 -17.82 3.18
C MET A 271 -11.60 -18.19 1.77
N SER A 272 -10.67 -17.45 1.19
CA SER A 272 -10.08 -17.78 -0.13
C SER A 272 -8.86 -18.70 -0.05
N HIS A 273 -8.40 -19.08 1.15
CA HIS A 273 -7.18 -19.85 1.33
C HIS A 273 -7.34 -21.29 0.79
N PRO A 274 -6.42 -21.80 -0.03
CA PRO A 274 -6.57 -23.11 -0.69
C PRO A 274 -6.80 -24.28 0.28
N THR A 275 -6.12 -24.27 1.43
CA THR A 275 -6.19 -25.36 2.43
C THR A 275 -7.04 -25.04 3.65
N LEU A 276 -7.24 -23.76 3.97
CA LEU A 276 -7.89 -23.33 5.22
C LEU A 276 -9.32 -22.81 4.97
N GLY A 277 -9.66 -22.44 3.73
CA GLY A 277 -10.91 -21.74 3.44
C GLY A 277 -12.16 -22.56 3.71
N GLU A 278 -12.15 -23.86 3.39
CA GLU A 278 -13.31 -24.71 3.62
C GLU A 278 -13.52 -25.03 5.11
N PRO A 279 -12.51 -25.49 5.87
CA PRO A 279 -12.64 -25.63 7.33
C PRO A 279 -13.03 -24.33 8.03
N PHE A 280 -12.49 -23.19 7.59
CA PHE A 280 -12.79 -21.89 8.17
C PHE A 280 -14.23 -21.43 7.87
N ARG A 281 -14.74 -21.68 6.66
CA ARG A 281 -16.16 -21.45 6.30
C ARG A 281 -17.11 -22.18 7.24
N GLN A 282 -16.83 -23.46 7.49
CA GLN A 282 -17.64 -24.29 8.38
C GLN A 282 -17.61 -23.74 9.81
N HIS A 283 -16.43 -23.40 10.31
CA HIS A 283 -16.30 -22.78 11.63
C HIS A 283 -17.07 -21.45 11.75
N LEU A 284 -17.00 -20.58 10.73
CA LEU A 284 -17.77 -19.34 10.72
C LEU A 284 -19.28 -19.58 10.75
N ALA A 285 -19.77 -20.59 10.04
CA ALA A 285 -21.19 -20.96 10.08
C ALA A 285 -21.63 -21.44 11.47
N ASP A 286 -20.76 -22.11 12.21
CA ASP A 286 -21.04 -22.60 13.57
C ASP A 286 -21.10 -21.46 14.60
N ILE A 287 -20.22 -20.46 14.47
CA ILE A 287 -20.14 -19.34 15.44
C ILE A 287 -21.03 -18.15 15.07
N CYS A 288 -21.46 -18.03 13.81
CA CYS A 288 -22.42 -17.01 13.40
C CYS A 288 -23.82 -17.46 13.81
N PRO A 289 -24.47 -16.83 14.81
CA PRO A 289 -25.85 -17.16 15.17
C PRO A 289 -26.75 -17.04 13.93
N SER A 290 -27.60 -18.04 13.72
CA SER A 290 -28.43 -18.26 12.54
C SER A 290 -29.17 -16.97 12.12
N GLY A 291 -28.58 -16.20 11.21
CA GLY A 291 -29.06 -14.85 10.87
C GLY A 291 -28.26 -14.10 9.82
N CYS A 292 -26.99 -14.47 9.56
CA CYS A 292 -26.25 -13.98 8.40
C CYS A 292 -26.76 -14.67 7.14
N LYS A 293 -27.87 -14.16 6.57
CA LYS A 293 -28.24 -14.45 5.19
C LYS A 293 -27.06 -14.04 4.32
N THR A 294 -26.38 -15.03 3.76
CA THR A 294 -25.44 -14.83 2.67
C THR A 294 -26.20 -14.14 1.53
N HIS A 295 -25.92 -12.86 1.30
CA HIS A 295 -26.11 -12.30 -0.03
C HIS A 295 -25.07 -13.01 -0.91
N GLN A 296 -25.51 -14.08 -1.57
CA GLN A 296 -24.80 -14.59 -2.73
C GLN A 296 -24.84 -13.52 -3.84
N PRO A 297 -23.77 -13.42 -4.65
CA PRO A 297 -23.63 -12.44 -5.71
C PRO A 297 -24.71 -12.58 -6.81
#